data_AF-A0A2B4REU7-F1
#
_entry.id   AF-A0A2B4REU7-F1
#
_cell.length_a   1.000
_cell.length_b   1.000
_cell.length_c   1.000
_cell.angle_alpha   90.00
_cell.angle_beta   90.00
_cell.angle_gamma   90.00
#
_symmetry.space_group_name_H-M   'P 1'
#
loop_
_entity.id
_entity.type
_entity.pdbx_description
1 polymer ?
#
loop_
_entity_poly.entity_id
_entity_poly.type
_entity_poly.pdbx_seq_one_letter_code
_entity_poly.pdbx_strand_id
1 'polypeptide(L)'
;MGETKENGQCLKPGLGCFVIAWISVATIALILSYFIARSNGDISFIVPSISDTTYKDPEGAIFAEFFNATAILTLVMMAVRYFQIKMINREIEGSESSHLAQLNLLSNVLGIGSAVGVSIVANFRSREVDNPLSAVHIIGAVLLFVSGAAYCWAQTFIT
;
A
#
# COMPACT_ATOMS: atom_id res chain seq x y z
N MET A 1 -5.94 43.75 -32.52
CA MET A 1 -4.93 43.11 -31.65
C MET A 1 -5.55 43.06 -30.26
N GLY A 2 -6.06 41.95 -29.74
CA GLY A 2 -5.66 40.56 -29.93
C GLY A 2 -5.05 40.08 -28.62
N GLU A 3 -5.88 39.93 -27.58
CA GLU A 3 -5.50 39.19 -26.37
C GLU A 3 -6.47 38.02 -26.21
N THR A 4 -6.03 36.88 -26.75
CA THR A 4 -6.57 35.56 -26.46
C THR A 4 -6.39 35.27 -24.97
N LYS A 5 -7.50 35.19 -24.24
CA LYS A 5 -7.53 34.54 -22.92
C LYS A 5 -7.30 33.05 -23.13
N GLU A 6 -6.07 32.59 -22.91
CA GLU A 6 -5.81 31.16 -22.71
C GLU A 6 -6.45 30.73 -21.39
N ASN A 7 -7.65 30.15 -21.48
CA ASN A 7 -8.23 29.36 -20.41
C ASN A 7 -7.54 27.99 -20.36
N GLY A 8 -6.27 27.98 -20.00
CA GLY A 8 -5.60 26.78 -19.52
C GLY A 8 -5.96 26.59 -18.05
N GLN A 9 -7.10 25.97 -17.75
CA GLN A 9 -7.32 25.42 -16.41
C GLN A 9 -6.26 24.34 -16.19
N CYS A 10 -5.13 24.74 -15.62
CA CYS A 10 -4.14 23.84 -15.07
C CYS A 10 -4.85 23.07 -13.94
N LEU A 11 -5.30 21.85 -14.24
CA LEU A 11 -5.75 20.91 -13.24
C LEU A 11 -4.57 20.78 -12.27
N LYS A 12 -4.65 21.38 -11.08
CA LYS A 12 -3.67 21.15 -10.02
C LYS A 12 -4.08 19.81 -9.40
N PRO A 13 -3.44 18.67 -9.75
CA PRO A 13 -3.81 17.41 -9.15
C PRO A 13 -3.63 17.55 -7.63
N GLY A 14 -4.73 17.40 -6.90
CA GLY A 14 -4.70 17.36 -5.44
C GLY A 14 -3.99 16.09 -4.95
N LEU A 15 -3.88 15.96 -3.63
CA LEU A 15 -3.18 14.85 -2.97
C LEU A 15 -3.77 13.46 -3.27
N GLY A 16 -5.00 13.41 -3.81
CA GLY A 16 -5.63 12.17 -4.29
C GLY A 16 -4.91 11.51 -5.47
N CYS A 17 -4.00 12.20 -6.18
CA CYS A 17 -3.20 11.58 -7.23
C CYS A 17 -2.32 10.43 -6.71
N PHE A 18 -1.82 10.53 -5.47
CA PHE A 18 -1.05 9.47 -4.82
C PHE A 18 -1.89 8.21 -4.61
N VAL A 19 -3.16 8.37 -4.25
CA VAL A 19 -4.10 7.25 -4.08
C VAL A 19 -4.38 6.57 -5.42
N ILE A 20 -4.64 7.36 -6.47
CA ILE A 20 -4.87 6.82 -7.82
C ILE A 20 -3.62 6.07 -8.31
N ALA A 21 -2.43 6.64 -8.13
CA ALA A 21 -1.17 6.00 -8.48
C ALA A 21 -0.98 4.69 -7.69
N TRP A 22 -1.24 4.71 -6.38
CA TRP A 22 -1.13 3.53 -5.53
C TRP A 22 -2.04 2.38 -5.97
N ILE A 23 -3.32 2.64 -6.21
CA ILE A 23 -4.29 1.64 -6.70
C ILE A 23 -3.85 1.12 -8.06
N SER A 24 -3.44 2.02 -8.96
CA SER A 24 -3.07 1.66 -10.33
C SER A 24 -1.84 0.76 -10.36
N VAL A 25 -0.78 1.11 -9.63
CA VAL A 25 0.47 0.32 -9.55
C VAL A 25 0.19 -1.07 -8.99
N ALA A 26 -0.54 -1.18 -7.87
CA ALA A 26 -0.87 -2.46 -7.27
C ALA A 26 -1.73 -3.34 -8.21
N THR A 27 -2.71 -2.74 -8.88
CA THR A 27 -3.61 -3.45 -9.80
C THR A 27 -2.86 -3.96 -11.04
N ILE A 28 -2.01 -3.12 -11.63
CA ILE A 28 -1.18 -3.50 -12.79
C ILE A 28 -0.27 -4.66 -12.42
N ALA A 29 0.36 -4.63 -11.25
CA ALA A 29 1.25 -5.68 -10.77
C ALA A 29 0.53 -7.03 -10.65
N LEU A 30 -0.66 -7.04 -10.03
CA LEU A 30 -1.46 -8.27 -9.86
C LEU A 30 -1.88 -8.84 -11.22
N ILE A 31 -2.38 -7.99 -12.11
CA ILE A 31 -2.83 -8.40 -13.44
C ILE A 31 -1.66 -8.96 -14.26
N LEU A 32 -0.55 -8.24 -14.31
CA LEU A 32 0.62 -8.61 -15.11
C LEU A 32 1.22 -9.93 -14.61
N SER A 33 1.40 -10.07 -13.30
CA SER A 33 1.95 -11.28 -12.69
C SER A 33 1.05 -12.48 -12.94
N TYR A 34 -0.27 -12.32 -12.83
CA TYR A 34 -1.24 -13.37 -13.14
C TYR A 34 -1.14 -13.84 -14.60
N PHE A 35 -1.12 -12.92 -15.56
CA PHE A 35 -1.05 -13.30 -16.97
C PHE A 35 0.27 -13.98 -17.34
N ILE A 36 1.39 -13.52 -16.78
CA ILE A 36 2.71 -14.15 -16.99
C ILE A 36 2.73 -15.56 -16.39
N ALA A 37 2.40 -15.70 -15.10
CA ALA A 37 2.35 -17.00 -14.43
C ALA A 37 1.43 -18.00 -15.16
N ARG A 38 0.27 -17.50 -15.64
CA ARG A 38 -0.67 -18.31 -16.40
C ARG A 38 -0.11 -18.73 -17.76
N SER A 39 0.59 -17.84 -18.45
CA SER A 39 1.19 -18.12 -19.76
C SER A 39 2.33 -19.13 -19.64
N ASN A 40 3.05 -19.11 -18.51
CA ASN A 40 4.12 -20.05 -18.19
C ASN A 40 3.58 -21.41 -17.68
N GLY A 41 2.30 -21.51 -17.33
CA GLY A 41 1.69 -22.72 -16.80
C GLY A 41 1.99 -22.97 -15.32
N ASP A 42 2.39 -21.93 -14.57
CA ASP A 42 2.78 -22.03 -13.16
C ASP A 42 1.60 -22.09 -12.18
N ILE A 43 0.41 -21.75 -12.66
CA ILE A 43 -0.81 -21.65 -11.85
C ILE A 43 -2.04 -22.23 -12.56
N SER A 44 -3.00 -22.70 -11.77
CA SER A 44 -4.32 -23.12 -12.24
C SER A 44 -5.15 -21.92 -12.72
N PHE A 45 -6.14 -22.19 -13.58
CA PHE A 45 -7.04 -21.15 -14.10
C PHE A 45 -8.06 -20.66 -13.07
N ILE A 46 -8.58 -21.56 -12.24
CA ILE A 46 -9.64 -21.25 -11.28
C ILE A 46 -8.95 -20.92 -9.94
N VAL A 47 -8.86 -19.62 -9.65
CA VAL A 47 -8.43 -19.01 -8.36
C VAL A 47 -7.09 -19.49 -7.78
N PRO A 48 -5.97 -19.19 -8.45
CA PRO A 48 -4.66 -19.34 -7.82
C PRO A 48 -4.48 -18.30 -6.71
N SER A 49 -3.76 -18.66 -5.65
CA SER A 49 -3.40 -17.69 -4.62
C SER A 49 -2.38 -16.67 -5.16
N ILE A 50 -2.28 -15.49 -4.53
CA ILE A 50 -1.30 -14.47 -4.95
C ILE A 50 0.13 -14.99 -4.71
N SER A 51 0.39 -15.63 -3.56
CA SER A 51 1.69 -16.23 -3.24
C SER A 51 2.08 -17.31 -4.25
N ASP A 52 1.09 -18.07 -4.75
CA ASP A 52 1.29 -19.02 -5.84
C ASP A 52 1.62 -18.33 -7.17
N THR A 53 0.91 -17.25 -7.46
CA THR A 53 1.06 -16.49 -8.71
C THR A 53 2.41 -15.81 -8.80
N THR A 54 2.99 -15.38 -7.68
CA THR A 54 4.20 -14.55 -7.69
C THR A 54 5.45 -15.33 -7.30
N TYR A 55 5.38 -16.66 -7.18
CA TYR A 55 6.47 -17.45 -6.62
C TYR A 55 7.70 -17.53 -7.54
N LYS A 56 7.52 -17.78 -8.84
CA LYS A 56 8.63 -17.97 -9.79
C LYS A 56 8.95 -16.69 -10.54
N ASP A 57 10.10 -16.70 -11.20
CA ASP A 57 10.51 -15.63 -12.09
C ASP A 57 10.13 -15.99 -13.53
N PRO A 58 9.76 -14.99 -14.36
CA PRO A 58 9.92 -13.54 -14.13
C PRO A 58 8.77 -12.85 -13.38
N GLU A 59 7.60 -13.47 -13.24
CA GLU A 59 6.40 -12.84 -12.69
C GLU A 59 6.57 -12.33 -11.25
N GLY A 60 7.31 -13.04 -10.42
CA GLY A 60 7.52 -12.66 -9.04
C GLY A 60 8.54 -11.53 -8.86
N ALA A 61 9.57 -11.47 -9.71
CA ALA A 61 10.48 -10.31 -9.74
C ALA A 61 9.74 -9.04 -10.17
N ILE A 62 8.86 -9.14 -11.18
CA ILE A 62 8.00 -8.04 -11.62
C ILE A 62 7.04 -7.64 -10.51
N PHE A 63 6.37 -8.61 -9.88
CA PHE A 63 5.51 -8.35 -8.73
C PHE A 63 6.25 -7.60 -7.62
N ALA A 64 7.46 -8.05 -7.28
CA ALA A 64 8.26 -7.48 -6.22
C ALA A 64 8.59 -6.00 -6.47
N GLU A 65 8.99 -5.65 -7.69
CA GLU A 65 9.31 -4.28 -8.09
C GLU A 65 8.10 -3.35 -7.89
N PHE A 66 6.95 -3.73 -8.43
CA PHE A 66 5.75 -2.92 -8.33
C PHE A 66 5.22 -2.84 -6.89
N PHE A 67 5.23 -3.94 -6.13
CA PHE A 67 4.76 -3.92 -4.75
C PHE A 67 5.73 -3.19 -3.80
N ASN A 68 7.02 -3.14 -4.10
CA ASN A 68 7.96 -2.24 -3.42
C ASN A 68 7.60 -0.77 -3.71
N ALA A 69 7.26 -0.41 -4.96
CA ALA A 69 6.74 0.91 -5.28
C ALA A 69 5.41 1.21 -4.56
N THR A 70 4.49 0.23 -4.49
CA THR A 70 3.26 0.32 -3.70
C THR A 70 3.57 0.56 -2.22
N ALA A 71 4.56 -0.10 -1.64
CA ALA A 71 4.97 0.10 -0.25
C ALA A 71 5.44 1.55 0.01
N ILE A 72 6.24 2.12 -0.90
CA ILE A 72 6.67 3.52 -0.82
C ILE A 72 5.47 4.46 -0.90
N LEU A 73 4.55 4.22 -1.85
CA LEU A 73 3.33 5.01 -1.98
C LEU A 73 2.45 4.90 -0.73
N THR A 74 2.36 3.71 -0.10
CA THR A 74 1.70 3.54 1.20
C THR A 74 2.32 4.42 2.27
N LEU A 75 3.65 4.46 2.39
CA LEU A 75 4.35 5.33 3.36
C LEU A 75 4.03 6.81 3.14
N VAL A 76 4.03 7.27 1.88
CA VAL A 76 3.65 8.64 1.53
C VAL A 76 2.21 8.94 1.96
N MET A 77 1.27 8.03 1.68
CA MET A 77 -0.13 8.20 2.09
C MET A 77 -0.30 8.21 3.61
N MET A 78 0.44 7.38 4.35
CA MET A 78 0.40 7.37 5.82
C MET A 78 0.93 8.68 6.40
N ALA A 79 2.05 9.18 5.89
CA ALA A 79 2.62 10.47 6.30
C ALA A 79 1.63 11.62 6.02
N VAL A 80 1.07 11.67 4.82
CA VAL A 80 0.03 12.62 4.44
C VAL A 80 -1.15 12.56 5.41
N ARG A 81 -1.68 11.37 5.67
CA ARG A 81 -2.86 11.18 6.52
C ARG A 81 -2.58 11.61 7.95
N TYR A 82 -1.42 11.24 8.49
CA TYR A 82 -0.99 11.63 9.82
C TYR A 82 -0.97 13.15 9.99
N PHE A 83 -0.39 13.88 9.04
CA PHE A 83 -0.33 15.34 9.11
C PHE A 83 -1.70 16.00 8.90
N GLN A 84 -2.55 15.45 8.01
CA GLN A 84 -3.93 15.93 7.84
C GLN A 84 -4.71 15.87 9.15
N ILE A 85 -4.74 14.71 9.81
CA ILE A 85 -5.43 14.54 11.09
C ILE A 85 -4.78 15.42 12.17
N LYS A 86 -3.44 15.51 12.20
CA LYS A 86 -2.75 16.35 13.17
C LYS A 86 -3.15 17.82 13.06
N MET A 87 -3.28 18.35 11.84
CA MET A 87 -3.72 19.73 11.62
C MET A 87 -5.17 19.93 12.10
N ILE A 88 -6.07 19.02 11.76
CA ILE A 88 -7.48 19.08 12.17
C ILE A 88 -7.60 19.03 13.70
N ASN A 89 -6.91 18.11 14.36
CA ASN A 89 -6.96 17.98 15.83
C ASN A 89 -6.45 19.26 16.52
N ARG A 90 -5.40 19.90 15.98
CA ARG A 90 -4.91 21.19 16.49
C ARG A 90 -5.96 22.30 16.40
N GLU A 91 -6.69 22.36 15.30
CA GLU A 91 -7.74 23.36 15.09
C GLU A 91 -8.94 23.16 16.02
N ILE A 92 -9.33 21.91 16.29
CA ILE A 92 -10.51 21.58 17.09
C ILE A 92 -10.22 21.65 18.60
N GLU A 93 -9.14 21.02 19.06
CA GLU A 93 -8.91 20.77 20.49
C GLU A 93 -7.94 21.76 21.14
N GLY A 94 -7.18 22.53 20.35
CA GLY A 94 -6.22 23.53 20.84
C GLY A 94 -5.05 22.95 21.67
N SER A 95 -4.95 21.62 21.81
CA SER A 95 -3.93 20.92 22.60
C SER A 95 -3.36 19.72 21.83
N GLU A 96 -2.03 19.58 21.81
CA GLU A 96 -1.31 18.47 21.16
C GLU A 96 -1.42 17.12 21.91
N SER A 97 -2.06 17.10 23.09
CA SER A 97 -2.01 15.95 24.03
C SER A 97 -3.32 15.18 24.18
N SER A 98 -4.20 15.22 23.17
CA SER A 98 -5.47 14.50 23.22
C SER A 98 -5.35 13.00 22.93
N HIS A 99 -6.37 12.25 23.35
CA HIS A 99 -6.53 10.84 22.98
C HIS A 99 -6.55 10.64 21.46
N LEU A 100 -7.12 11.60 20.70
CA LEU A 100 -7.14 11.56 19.23
C LEU A 100 -5.74 11.73 18.63
N ALA A 101 -4.90 12.58 19.21
CA ALA A 101 -3.50 12.74 18.77
C ALA A 101 -2.69 11.45 19.01
N GLN A 102 -2.89 10.78 20.14
CA GLN A 102 -2.25 9.49 20.44
C GLN A 102 -2.73 8.39 19.49
N LEU A 103 -4.05 8.33 19.22
CA LEU A 103 -4.62 7.36 18.30
C LEU A 103 -4.15 7.60 16.86
N ASN A 104 -4.00 8.86 16.44
CA ASN A 104 -3.43 9.22 15.14
C ASN A 104 -1.99 8.71 15.00
N LEU A 105 -1.14 8.94 16.01
CA LEU A 105 0.23 8.42 16.01
C LEU A 105 0.26 6.89 15.96
N LEU A 106 -0.55 6.22 16.79
CA LEU A 106 -0.64 4.76 16.82
C LEU A 106 -1.09 4.21 15.46
N SER A 107 -2.13 4.81 14.87
CA SER A 107 -2.61 4.42 13.54
C SER A 107 -1.51 4.58 12.49
N ASN A 108 -0.75 5.69 12.51
CA ASN A 108 0.35 5.89 11.58
C ASN A 108 1.44 4.82 11.72
N VAL A 109 1.78 4.41 12.95
CA VAL A 109 2.72 3.29 13.18
C VAL A 109 2.19 1.97 12.60
N LEU A 110 0.90 1.68 12.79
CA LEU A 110 0.26 0.49 12.21
C LEU A 110 0.26 0.51 10.68
N GLY A 111 0.01 1.68 10.08
CA GLY A 111 0.06 1.90 8.64
C GLY A 111 1.47 1.72 8.06
N ILE A 112 2.49 2.24 8.74
CA ILE A 112 3.90 2.02 8.39
C ILE A 112 4.25 0.52 8.48
N GLY A 113 3.81 -0.16 9.54
CA GLY A 113 3.96 -1.62 9.67
C GLY A 113 3.37 -2.38 8.49
N SER A 114 2.23 -1.91 7.96
CA SER A 114 1.57 -2.54 6.81
C SER A 114 2.40 -2.34 5.54
N ALA A 115 2.95 -1.13 5.32
CA ALA A 115 3.86 -0.85 4.21
C ALA A 115 5.14 -1.71 4.27
N VAL A 116 5.70 -1.92 5.46
CA VAL A 116 6.82 -2.86 5.67
C VAL A 116 6.38 -4.28 5.31
N GLY A 117 5.19 -4.70 5.74
CA GLY A 117 4.59 -5.97 5.36
C GLY A 117 4.49 -6.16 3.85
N VAL A 118 4.03 -5.15 3.09
CA VAL A 118 3.99 -5.16 1.61
C VAL A 118 5.38 -5.49 1.04
N SER A 119 6.42 -4.79 1.49
CA SER A 119 7.78 -5.03 0.98
C SER A 119 8.29 -6.42 1.36
N ILE A 120 8.01 -6.92 2.57
CA ILE A 120 8.44 -8.26 2.97
C ILE A 120 7.78 -9.33 2.10
N VAL A 121 6.45 -9.30 1.91
CA VAL A 121 5.76 -10.32 1.10
C VAL A 121 6.18 -10.29 -0.36
N ALA A 122 6.55 -9.10 -0.87
CA ALA A 122 7.01 -8.88 -2.23
C ALA A 122 8.38 -9.52 -2.49
N ASN A 123 9.33 -9.39 -1.56
CA ASN A 123 10.71 -9.84 -1.76
C ASN A 123 10.96 -11.25 -1.22
N PHE A 124 10.42 -11.59 -0.06
CA PHE A 124 10.60 -12.90 0.58
C PHE A 124 9.44 -13.82 0.18
N ARG A 125 9.51 -14.31 -1.06
CA ARG A 125 8.51 -15.21 -1.64
C ARG A 125 8.78 -16.65 -1.22
N SER A 126 7.75 -17.40 -0.85
CA SER A 126 7.90 -18.82 -0.55
C SER A 126 6.61 -19.61 -0.79
N ARG A 127 6.77 -20.83 -1.30
CA ARG A 127 5.68 -21.83 -1.44
C ARG A 127 5.86 -23.04 -0.53
N GLU A 128 7.07 -23.23 0.00
CA GLU A 128 7.45 -24.43 0.74
C GLU A 128 7.34 -24.17 2.23
N VAL A 129 6.61 -25.04 2.93
CA VAL A 129 6.33 -24.87 4.37
C VAL A 129 7.61 -24.98 5.21
N ASP A 130 8.60 -25.77 4.77
CA ASP A 130 9.85 -26.02 5.51
C ASP A 130 11.01 -25.09 5.11
N ASN A 131 10.75 -24.06 4.29
CA ASN A 131 11.76 -23.10 3.88
C ASN A 131 11.82 -21.92 4.88
N PRO A 132 13.02 -21.49 5.34
CA PRO A 132 13.13 -20.32 6.23
C PRO A 132 12.52 -19.03 5.65
N LEU A 133 12.45 -18.90 4.32
CA LEU A 133 11.77 -17.79 3.64
C LEU A 133 10.26 -17.77 3.89
N SER A 134 9.64 -18.93 4.15
CA SER A 134 8.20 -19.03 4.43
C SER A 134 7.82 -18.35 5.73
N ALA A 135 8.62 -18.51 6.78
CA ALA A 135 8.42 -17.82 8.04
C ALA A 135 8.46 -16.29 7.86
N VAL A 136 9.45 -15.79 7.10
CA VAL A 136 9.58 -14.36 6.80
C VAL A 136 8.39 -13.87 5.97
N HIS A 137 7.95 -14.64 4.97
CA HIS A 137 6.77 -14.33 4.16
C HIS A 137 5.51 -14.20 5.02
N ILE A 138 5.28 -15.15 5.92
CA ILE A 138 4.11 -15.15 6.82
C ILE A 138 4.16 -13.96 7.78
N ILE A 139 5.32 -13.63 8.34
CA ILE A 139 5.49 -12.43 9.17
C ILE A 139 5.14 -11.17 8.36
N GLY A 140 5.62 -11.08 7.12
CA GLY A 140 5.25 -10.02 6.20
C GLY A 140 3.75 -9.93 5.94
N ALA A 141 3.08 -11.06 5.72
CA ALA A 141 1.65 -11.12 5.48
C ALA A 141 0.84 -10.69 6.72
N VAL A 142 1.25 -11.13 7.90
CA VAL A 142 0.64 -10.71 9.18
C VAL A 142 0.79 -9.20 9.36
N LEU A 143 1.99 -8.65 9.14
CA LEU A 143 2.22 -7.21 9.19
C LEU A 143 1.33 -6.48 8.19
N LEU A 144 1.33 -6.90 6.92
CA LEU A 144 0.51 -6.29 5.87
C LEU A 144 -0.98 -6.24 6.26
N PHE A 145 -1.59 -7.40 6.52
CA PHE A 145 -3.03 -7.50 6.67
C PHE A 145 -3.52 -7.10 8.05
N VAL A 146 -2.88 -7.57 9.13
CA VAL A 146 -3.35 -7.30 10.50
C VAL A 146 -3.08 -5.85 10.89
N SER A 147 -1.88 -5.33 10.63
CA SER A 147 -1.60 -3.93 10.97
C SER A 147 -2.34 -2.98 10.03
N GLY A 148 -2.54 -3.35 8.76
CA GLY A 148 -3.37 -2.60 7.82
C GLY A 148 -4.84 -2.53 8.27
N ALA A 149 -5.42 -3.66 8.69
CA ALA A 149 -6.79 -3.69 9.23
C ALA A 149 -6.92 -2.87 10.51
N ALA A 150 -5.95 -2.98 11.43
CA ALA A 150 -5.92 -2.20 12.66
C ALA A 150 -5.78 -0.69 12.38
N TYR A 151 -4.98 -0.29 11.39
CA TYR A 151 -4.92 1.08 10.90
C TYR A 151 -6.29 1.56 10.42
N CYS A 152 -6.96 0.78 9.56
CA CYS A 152 -8.29 1.12 9.05
C CYS A 152 -9.30 1.32 10.18
N TRP A 153 -9.34 0.42 11.18
CA TRP A 153 -10.20 0.57 12.35
C TRP A 153 -9.87 1.81 13.17
N ALA A 154 -8.60 2.06 13.45
CA ALA A 154 -8.18 3.27 14.18
C ALA A 154 -8.61 4.54 13.42
N GLN A 155 -8.43 4.57 12.10
CA GLN A 155 -8.85 5.71 11.27
C GLN A 155 -10.37 5.90 11.22
N THR A 156 -11.18 4.84 11.31
CA THR A 156 -12.64 4.94 11.45
C THR A 156 -13.06 5.63 12.75
N PHE A 157 -12.32 5.48 13.85
CA PHE A 157 -12.61 6.18 15.10
C PHE A 157 -12.13 7.64 15.09
N ILE A 158 -11.10 7.95 14.31
CA ILE A 158 -10.50 9.29 14.22
C ILE A 158 -11.27 10.21 13.25
N THR A 159 -11.89 9.64 12.22
CA THR A 159 -12.46 10.37 11.06
C THR A 159 -13.98 10.39 11.11
#